data_AF-A0A0R3Q4W4-F1
#
_entry.id   AF-A0A0R3Q4W4-F1
#
_cell.length_a   1.000
_cell.length_b   1.000
_cell.length_c   1.000
_cell.angle_alpha   90.00
_cell.angle_beta   90.00
_cell.angle_gamma   90.00
#
_symmetry.space_group_name_H-M   'P 1'
#
loop_
_entity.id
_entity.type
_entity.pdbx_description
1 polymer ?
#
loop_
_entity_poly.entity_id
_entity_poly.type
_entity_poly.pdbx_seq_one_letter_code
_entity_poly.pdbx_strand_id
1 'polypeptide(L)'
;MMDDRSRNRRKVFAFVVEAGIKLEAKNSTICTAAVLTYRTLRKSGASELCPYTIASACLLLAAKIEEDEMVKTRDVVNVAYRFALSILHPCAPILQIDDESWALRTSLSRMEYIVLRLLKFRLAVENPHKYLLHYISSLMHWCPHEFTRFHIGAISFIILRDAHVDPYWVLSHSPQTIAIVCLAVALRIAKVSIGVRWYSIFYSSMTKSKLRRLEDELVTLVLKR
;
A
#
# COMPACT_ATOMS: atom_id res chain seq x y z
N MET A 1 6.69 -24.91 -2.96
CA MET A 1 7.74 -23.95 -2.49
C MET A 1 7.52 -22.49 -2.94
N MET A 2 7.05 -22.21 -4.16
CA MET A 2 6.71 -20.82 -4.60
C MET A 2 5.46 -20.25 -3.90
N ASP A 3 4.50 -21.11 -3.55
CA ASP A 3 3.24 -20.70 -2.93
C ASP A 3 3.44 -20.19 -1.49
N ASP A 4 4.29 -20.86 -0.70
CA ASP A 4 4.55 -20.48 0.70
C ASP A 4 5.32 -19.14 0.82
N ARG A 5 6.26 -18.85 -0.09
CA ARG A 5 6.91 -17.52 -0.18
C ARG A 5 5.91 -16.43 -0.58
N SER A 6 4.92 -16.75 -1.40
CA SER A 6 3.91 -15.78 -1.85
C SER A 6 2.91 -15.51 -0.73
N ARG A 7 2.50 -16.54 0.01
CA ARG A 7 1.69 -16.42 1.22
C ARG A 7 2.39 -15.64 2.33
N ASN A 8 3.69 -15.90 2.57
CA ASN A 8 4.46 -15.16 3.57
C ASN A 8 4.64 -13.68 3.17
N ARG A 9 4.87 -13.39 1.88
CA ARG A 9 4.92 -12.02 1.36
C ARG A 9 3.60 -11.27 1.57
N ARG A 10 2.46 -11.90 1.31
CA ARG A 10 1.14 -11.29 1.56
C ARG A 10 0.95 -10.90 3.03
N LYS A 11 1.38 -11.74 3.97
CA LYS A 11 1.32 -11.41 5.42
C LYS A 11 2.15 -10.16 5.75
N VAL A 12 3.31 -9.99 5.12
CA VAL A 12 4.15 -8.80 5.32
C VAL A 12 3.48 -7.54 4.78
N PHE A 13 2.85 -7.59 3.60
CA PHE A 13 2.13 -6.42 3.06
C PHE A 13 0.84 -6.13 3.82
N ALA A 14 0.12 -7.16 4.30
CA ALA A 14 -0.99 -6.99 5.21
C ALA A 14 -0.54 -6.30 6.50
N PHE A 15 0.62 -6.68 7.06
CA PHE A 15 1.24 -5.99 8.19
C PHE A 15 1.53 -4.52 7.88
N VAL A 16 2.10 -4.19 6.71
CA VAL A 16 2.36 -2.78 6.33
C VAL A 16 1.07 -1.97 6.33
N VAL A 17 0.00 -2.52 5.75
CA VAL A 17 -1.30 -1.84 5.69
C VAL A 17 -1.93 -1.69 7.08
N GLU A 18 -1.94 -2.76 7.87
CA GLU A 18 -2.51 -2.76 9.23
C GLU A 18 -1.72 -1.82 10.16
N ALA A 19 -0.38 -1.86 10.09
CA ALA A 19 0.47 -0.98 10.86
C ALA A 19 0.25 0.48 10.47
N GLY A 20 0.19 0.77 9.16
CA GLY A 20 -0.11 2.11 8.65
C GLY A 20 -1.47 2.64 9.13
N ILE A 21 -2.50 1.80 9.16
CA ILE A 21 -3.83 2.17 9.68
C ILE A 21 -3.76 2.46 11.19
N LYS A 22 -3.09 1.62 11.98
CA LYS A 22 -2.93 1.82 13.43
C LYS A 22 -2.12 3.06 13.79
N LEU A 23 -1.25 3.49 12.89
CA LEU A 23 -0.43 4.71 13.02
C LEU A 23 -1.11 5.94 12.43
N GLU A 24 -2.33 5.81 11.91
CA GLU A 24 -3.08 6.88 11.24
C GLU A 24 -2.28 7.53 10.09
N ALA A 25 -1.41 6.75 9.44
CA ALA A 25 -0.58 7.21 8.34
C ALA A 25 -1.43 7.55 7.10
N LYS A 26 -0.98 8.53 6.31
CA LYS A 26 -1.62 8.86 5.02
C LYS A 26 -1.60 7.64 4.11
N ASN A 27 -2.63 7.48 3.28
CA ASN A 27 -2.70 6.36 2.34
C ASN A 27 -1.53 6.35 1.34
N SER A 28 -1.04 7.52 0.93
CA SER A 28 0.15 7.63 0.09
C SER A 28 1.39 7.06 0.79
N THR A 29 1.58 7.38 2.08
CA THR A 29 2.65 6.83 2.93
C THR A 29 2.62 5.30 2.99
N ILE A 30 1.44 4.72 3.21
CA ILE A 30 1.27 3.25 3.27
C ILE A 30 1.63 2.61 1.92
N CYS A 31 1.21 3.22 0.81
CA CYS A 31 1.48 2.71 -0.54
C CYS A 31 2.97 2.83 -0.90
N THR A 32 3.59 3.98 -0.59
CA THR A 32 5.04 4.17 -0.71
C THR A 32 5.80 3.12 0.11
N ALA A 33 5.38 2.88 1.36
CA ALA A 33 5.97 1.86 2.22
C ALA A 33 5.86 0.44 1.64
N ALA A 34 4.69 0.08 1.08
CA ALA A 34 4.49 -1.22 0.43
C ALA A 34 5.42 -1.40 -0.79
N VAL A 35 5.56 -0.36 -1.63
CA VAL A 35 6.47 -0.38 -2.79
C VAL A 35 7.93 -0.48 -2.35
N LEU A 36 8.36 0.29 -1.35
CA LEU A 36 9.73 0.23 -0.83
C LEU A 36 10.02 -1.16 -0.23
N THR A 37 9.09 -1.71 0.54
CA THR A 37 9.19 -3.06 1.12
C THR A 37 9.30 -4.13 0.04
N TYR A 38 8.53 -4.02 -1.04
CA TYR A 38 8.66 -4.94 -2.17
C TYR A 38 10.03 -4.83 -2.85
N ARG A 39 10.51 -3.62 -3.09
CA ARG A 39 11.81 -3.37 -3.73
C ARG A 39 12.97 -3.88 -2.88
N THR A 40 12.91 -3.75 -1.56
CA THR A 40 13.95 -4.23 -0.63
C THR A 40 13.97 -5.74 -0.53
N LEU A 41 12.81 -6.40 -0.35
CA LEU A 41 12.72 -7.86 -0.22
C LEU A 41 13.22 -8.64 -1.45
N ARG A 42 13.36 -7.97 -2.60
CA ARG A 42 13.94 -8.56 -3.83
C ARG A 42 15.45 -8.44 -3.94
N LYS A 43 16.12 -7.73 -3.02
CA LYS A 43 17.58 -7.58 -3.02
C LYS A 43 18.24 -8.78 -2.35
N SER A 44 19.40 -9.18 -2.83
CA SER A 44 20.12 -10.39 -2.37
C SER A 44 20.45 -10.37 -0.86
N GLY A 45 20.65 -9.20 -0.25
CA GLY A 45 20.92 -9.07 1.18
C GLY A 45 19.67 -9.04 2.09
N ALA A 46 18.46 -9.07 1.53
CA ALA A 46 17.23 -9.01 2.32
C ALA A 46 16.80 -10.36 2.89
N SER A 47 17.36 -11.49 2.42
CA SER A 47 17.00 -12.83 2.89
C SER A 47 17.45 -13.12 4.32
N GLU A 48 18.49 -12.44 4.79
CA GLU A 48 19.06 -12.59 6.15
C GLU A 48 18.31 -11.76 7.19
N LEU A 49 17.46 -10.84 6.74
CA LEU A 49 16.76 -9.88 7.58
C LEU A 49 15.30 -10.29 7.78
N CYS A 50 14.76 -9.98 8.96
CA CYS A 50 13.34 -10.19 9.24
C CYS A 50 12.48 -9.29 8.32
N PRO A 51 11.56 -9.86 7.52
CA PRO A 51 10.72 -9.08 6.60
C PRO A 51 9.85 -8.03 7.30
N TYR A 52 9.39 -8.30 8.53
CA TYR A 52 8.59 -7.35 9.31
C TYR A 52 9.42 -6.16 9.79
N THR A 53 10.69 -6.38 10.18
CA THR A 53 11.61 -5.29 10.55
C THR A 53 11.95 -4.43 9.34
N ILE A 54 12.15 -5.05 8.16
CA ILE A 54 12.31 -4.32 6.90
C ILE A 54 11.06 -3.47 6.60
N ALA A 55 9.87 -4.05 6.73
CA ALA A 55 8.60 -3.37 6.50
C ALA A 55 8.43 -2.16 7.43
N SER A 56 8.73 -2.30 8.73
CA SER A 56 8.71 -1.20 9.69
C SER A 56 9.70 -0.09 9.34
N ALA A 57 10.91 -0.44 8.90
CA ALA A 57 11.91 0.55 8.46
C ALA A 57 11.46 1.26 7.17
N CYS A 58 10.85 0.53 6.22
CA CYS A 58 10.30 1.11 5.00
C CYS A 58 9.13 2.05 5.28
N LEU A 59 8.32 1.78 6.32
CA LEU A 59 7.23 2.65 6.74
C LEU A 59 7.74 3.99 7.29
N LEU A 60 8.82 3.97 8.09
CA LEU A 60 9.49 5.19 8.55
C LEU A 60 10.09 6.00 7.40
N LEU A 61 10.75 5.32 6.46
CA LEU A 61 11.29 5.98 5.26
C LEU A 61 10.19 6.60 4.42
N ALA A 62 9.09 5.88 4.19
CA ALA A 62 7.96 6.39 3.45
C ALA A 62 7.35 7.62 4.11
N ALA A 63 7.23 7.63 5.44
CA ALA A 63 6.74 8.80 6.17
C ALA A 63 7.66 10.02 6.00
N LYS A 64 8.98 9.82 5.97
CA LYS A 64 9.93 10.90 5.69
C LYS A 64 9.85 11.40 4.25
N ILE A 65 9.60 10.52 3.29
CA ILE A 65 9.48 10.87 1.86
C ILE A 65 8.19 11.64 1.58
N GLU A 66 7.09 11.24 2.22
CA GLU A 66 5.75 11.83 2.03
C GLU A 66 5.44 12.96 3.02
N GLU A 67 6.44 13.35 3.83
CA GLU A 67 6.32 14.38 4.88
C GLU A 67 5.09 14.12 5.79
N ASP A 68 5.04 12.92 6.34
CA ASP A 68 3.97 12.44 7.21
C ASP A 68 4.41 12.45 8.68
N GLU A 69 4.12 13.56 9.36
CA GLU A 69 4.52 13.81 10.76
C GLU A 69 3.79 12.92 11.79
N MET A 70 2.70 12.27 11.38
CA MET A 70 1.93 11.38 12.26
C MET A 70 2.72 10.10 12.61
N VAL A 71 3.61 9.67 11.71
CA VAL A 71 4.36 8.42 11.87
C VAL A 71 5.67 8.67 12.60
N LYS A 72 5.71 8.36 13.90
CA LYS A 72 6.91 8.49 14.75
C LYS A 72 7.58 7.14 14.98
N THR A 73 8.91 7.13 15.10
CA THR A 73 9.72 5.92 15.37
C THR A 73 9.22 5.13 16.58
N ARG A 74 8.86 5.83 17.66
CA ARG A 74 8.30 5.20 18.87
C ARG A 74 7.04 4.41 18.56
N ASP A 75 6.11 5.03 17.84
CA ASP A 75 4.79 4.46 17.60
C ASP A 75 4.90 3.28 16.62
N VAL A 76 5.79 3.37 15.62
CA VAL A 76 6.12 2.25 14.73
C VAL A 76 6.69 1.06 15.49
N VAL A 77 7.63 1.28 16.42
CA VAL A 77 8.18 0.21 17.27
C VAL A 77 7.08 -0.43 18.11
N ASN A 78 6.20 0.37 18.71
CA ASN A 78 5.09 -0.14 19.52
C ASN A 78 4.13 -0.99 18.68
N VAL A 79 3.79 -0.56 17.47
CA VAL A 79 2.90 -1.31 16.57
C VAL A 79 3.57 -2.60 16.08
N ALA A 80 4.85 -2.55 15.71
CA ALA A 80 5.60 -3.73 15.29
C ALA A 80 5.75 -4.76 16.44
N TYR A 81 6.04 -4.29 17.65
CA TYR A 81 6.14 -5.12 18.85
C TYR A 81 4.79 -5.77 19.20
N ARG A 82 3.70 -4.98 19.20
CA ARG A 82 2.34 -5.51 19.42
C ARG A 82 1.94 -6.51 18.34
N PHE A 83 2.33 -6.31 17.09
CA PHE A 83 2.04 -7.26 16.03
C PHE A 83 2.82 -8.57 16.20
N ALA A 84 4.12 -8.50 16.53
CA ALA A 84 4.94 -9.67 16.83
C ALA A 84 4.39 -10.46 18.03
N LEU A 85 3.98 -9.76 19.09
CA LEU A 85 3.31 -10.37 20.24
C LEU A 85 1.94 -10.93 19.91
N SER A 86 1.13 -10.26 19.10
CA SER A 86 -0.18 -10.79 18.69
C SER A 86 -0.05 -12.13 17.93
N ILE A 87 1.08 -12.38 17.28
CA ILE A 87 1.37 -13.64 16.58
C ILE A 87 1.81 -14.73 17.57
N LEU A 88 2.51 -14.38 18.65
CA LEU A 88 3.13 -15.33 19.58
C LEU A 88 2.35 -15.52 20.89
N HIS A 89 1.86 -14.42 21.48
CA HIS A 89 1.16 -14.33 22.76
C HIS A 89 0.10 -13.19 22.75
N PRO A 90 -1.17 -13.49 22.42
CA PRO A 90 -2.24 -12.48 22.28
C PRO A 90 -2.53 -11.64 23.54
N CYS A 91 -2.19 -12.13 24.73
CA CYS A 91 -2.45 -11.49 26.02
C CYS A 91 -1.22 -10.78 26.62
N ALA A 92 -0.15 -10.60 25.86
CA ALA A 92 1.07 -9.98 26.38
C ALA A 92 0.89 -8.47 26.66
N PRO A 93 1.56 -7.94 27.71
CA PRO A 93 1.45 -6.54 28.08
C PRO A 93 2.06 -5.60 27.03
N ILE A 94 1.64 -4.33 27.09
CA ILE A 94 2.19 -3.25 26.26
C ILE A 94 3.69 -3.09 26.58
N LEU A 95 4.50 -2.76 25.56
CA LEU A 95 5.93 -2.49 25.72
C LEU A 95 6.14 -1.43 26.82
N GLN A 96 6.86 -1.80 27.87
CA GLN A 96 7.23 -0.88 28.93
C GLN A 96 8.27 0.11 28.41
N ILE A 97 8.35 1.29 29.01
CA ILE A 97 9.38 2.28 28.67
C ILE A 97 10.64 1.91 29.44
N ASP A 98 11.44 1.06 28.83
CA ASP A 98 12.68 0.51 29.38
C ASP A 98 13.84 0.61 28.37
N ASP A 99 15.01 0.13 28.79
CA ASP A 99 16.22 0.07 27.95
C ASP A 99 16.00 -0.80 26.70
N GLU A 100 15.11 -1.81 26.77
CA GLU A 100 14.74 -2.65 25.63
C GLU A 100 14.00 -1.85 24.55
N SER A 101 13.02 -1.02 24.94
CA SER A 101 12.33 -0.10 24.02
C SER A 101 13.31 0.85 23.32
N TRP A 102 14.33 1.33 24.04
CA TRP A 102 15.35 2.20 23.47
C TRP A 102 16.28 1.44 22.50
N ALA A 103 16.69 0.23 22.85
CA ALA A 103 17.48 -0.64 21.98
C ALA A 103 16.73 -0.99 20.68
N LEU A 104 15.43 -1.30 20.76
CA LEU A 104 14.57 -1.57 19.61
C LEU A 104 14.48 -0.37 18.66
N ARG A 105 14.31 0.85 19.20
CA ARG A 105 14.30 2.09 18.39
C ARG A 105 15.64 2.31 17.69
N THR A 106 16.75 2.11 18.40
CA THR A 106 18.09 2.23 17.84
C THR A 106 18.33 1.19 16.73
N SER A 107 17.89 -0.05 16.94
CA SER A 107 17.94 -1.12 15.94
C SER A 107 17.11 -0.79 14.69
N LEU A 108 15.90 -0.26 14.88
CA LEU A 108 15.05 0.14 13.76
C LEU A 108 15.65 1.30 12.94
N SER A 109 16.24 2.29 13.62
CA SER A 109 16.99 3.37 12.96
C SER A 109 18.21 2.83 12.19
N ARG A 110 18.91 1.81 12.70
CA ARG A 110 19.99 1.15 11.94
C ARG A 110 19.45 0.40 10.72
N MET A 111 18.31 -0.27 10.87
CA MET A 111 17.64 -0.97 9.76
C MET A 111 17.27 -0.01 8.64
N GLU A 112 16.82 1.19 8.99
CA GLU A 112 16.55 2.26 8.03
C GLU A 112 17.75 2.55 7.13
N TYR A 113 18.94 2.72 7.71
CA TYR A 113 20.18 2.93 6.94
C TYR A 113 20.52 1.73 6.05
N ILE A 114 20.30 0.50 6.52
CA ILE A 114 20.52 -0.71 5.72
C ILE A 114 19.58 -0.70 4.51
N VAL A 115 18.30 -0.40 4.71
CA VAL A 115 17.31 -0.30 3.64
C VAL A 115 17.71 0.75 2.59
N LEU A 116 18.15 1.93 3.02
CA LEU A 116 18.64 2.98 2.12
C LEU A 116 19.78 2.49 1.21
N ARG A 117 20.76 1.78 1.80
CA ARG A 117 21.88 1.20 1.05
C ARG A 117 21.44 0.10 0.09
N LEU A 118 20.54 -0.80 0.52
CA LEU A 118 19.99 -1.86 -0.33
C LEU A 118 19.24 -1.31 -1.54
N LEU A 119 18.53 -0.18 -1.35
CA LEU A 119 17.83 0.52 -2.43
C LEU A 119 18.74 1.44 -3.25
N LYS A 120 20.00 1.63 -2.84
CA LYS A 120 20.93 2.60 -3.44
C LYS A 120 20.30 3.99 -3.56
N PHE A 121 19.58 4.40 -2.51
CA PHE A 121 18.85 5.68 -2.45
C PHE A 121 17.81 5.90 -3.58
N ARG A 122 17.37 4.84 -4.27
CA ARG A 122 16.28 4.91 -5.26
C ARG A 122 14.92 4.86 -4.58
N LEU A 123 14.54 5.98 -3.97
CA LEU A 123 13.34 6.12 -3.15
C LEU A 123 12.14 6.71 -3.90
N ALA A 124 12.33 7.18 -5.14
CA ALA A 124 11.24 7.73 -5.93
C ALA A 124 10.14 6.67 -6.19
N VAL A 125 8.92 6.97 -5.75
CA VAL A 125 7.72 6.17 -5.96
C VAL A 125 6.65 7.08 -6.54
N GLU A 126 6.14 6.74 -7.71
CA GLU A 126 4.98 7.43 -8.28
C GLU A 126 3.71 6.80 -7.73
N ASN A 127 2.98 7.55 -6.91
CA ASN A 127 1.76 7.06 -6.27
C ASN A 127 0.54 7.18 -7.20
N PRO A 128 -0.23 6.08 -7.41
CA PRO A 128 -1.48 6.13 -8.19
C PRO A 128 -2.54 7.06 -7.60
N HIS A 129 -2.44 7.39 -6.30
CA HIS A 129 -3.35 8.29 -5.58
C HIS A 129 -3.53 9.65 -6.26
N LYS A 130 -2.45 10.24 -6.80
CA LYS A 130 -2.51 11.54 -7.47
C LYS A 130 -3.40 11.48 -8.71
N TYR A 131 -3.20 10.47 -9.56
CA TYR A 131 -4.02 10.26 -10.75
C TYR A 131 -5.46 9.93 -10.40
N LEU A 132 -5.67 9.07 -9.40
CA LEU A 132 -6.99 8.67 -8.97
C LEU A 132 -7.81 9.88 -8.47
N LEU A 133 -7.20 10.78 -7.69
CA LEU A 133 -7.84 12.01 -7.24
C LEU A 133 -8.27 12.89 -8.41
N HIS A 134 -7.38 13.10 -9.40
CA HIS A 134 -7.71 13.88 -10.60
C HIS A 134 -8.86 13.25 -11.39
N TYR A 135 -8.87 11.92 -11.57
CA TYR A 135 -9.91 11.23 -12.33
C TYR A 135 -11.26 11.24 -11.62
N ILE A 136 -11.27 11.04 -10.30
CA ILE A 136 -12.49 11.16 -9.49
C ILE A 136 -13.03 12.57 -9.59
N SER A 137 -12.18 13.60 -9.45
CA SER A 137 -12.60 15.00 -9.56
C SER A 137 -13.24 15.29 -10.92
N SER A 138 -12.61 14.87 -12.02
CA SER A 138 -13.16 15.05 -13.36
C SER A 138 -14.50 14.33 -13.58
N LEU A 139 -14.64 13.09 -13.10
CA LEU A 139 -15.89 12.33 -13.25
C LEU A 139 -17.00 12.79 -12.31
N MET A 140 -16.66 13.30 -11.13
CA MET A 140 -17.62 13.86 -10.19
C MET A 140 -18.32 15.10 -10.78
N HIS A 141 -17.64 15.88 -11.63
CA HIS A 141 -18.28 16.97 -12.36
C HIS A 141 -19.32 16.48 -13.39
N TRP A 142 -19.17 15.26 -13.90
CA TRP A 142 -20.10 14.70 -14.88
C TRP A 142 -21.30 14.02 -14.23
N CYS A 143 -21.09 13.36 -13.09
CA CYS A 143 -22.10 12.57 -12.38
C CYS A 143 -22.06 12.85 -10.86
N PRO A 144 -22.40 14.08 -10.41
CA PRO A 144 -22.21 14.48 -9.01
C PRO A 144 -23.11 13.70 -8.03
N HIS A 145 -24.34 13.39 -8.44
CA HIS A 145 -25.32 12.71 -7.60
C HIS A 145 -24.90 11.25 -7.32
N GLU A 146 -24.41 10.54 -8.34
CA GLU A 146 -23.96 9.17 -8.23
C GLU A 146 -22.69 9.06 -7.39
N PHE A 147 -21.72 9.94 -7.60
CA PHE A 147 -20.47 9.94 -6.84
C PHE A 147 -20.69 10.21 -5.35
N THR A 148 -21.59 11.14 -5.01
CA THR A 148 -21.94 11.47 -3.64
C THR A 148 -22.76 10.35 -2.99
N ARG A 149 -23.80 9.85 -3.69
CA ARG A 149 -24.70 8.82 -3.16
C ARG A 149 -23.98 7.51 -2.86
N PHE A 150 -23.14 7.05 -3.78
CA PHE A 150 -22.45 5.76 -3.66
C PHE A 150 -21.03 5.86 -3.10
N HIS A 151 -20.58 7.07 -2.72
CA HIS A 151 -19.24 7.31 -2.18
C HIS A 151 -18.12 6.71 -3.05
N ILE A 152 -18.26 6.84 -4.37
CA ILE A 152 -17.41 6.17 -5.38
C ILE A 152 -15.93 6.52 -5.16
N GLY A 153 -15.65 7.77 -4.76
CA GLY A 153 -14.29 8.20 -4.45
C GLY A 153 -13.68 7.40 -3.29
N ALA A 154 -14.40 7.26 -2.17
CA ALA A 154 -13.94 6.50 -1.01
C ALA A 154 -13.70 5.02 -1.36
N ILE A 155 -14.65 4.40 -2.07
CA ILE A 155 -14.53 3.01 -2.53
C ILE A 155 -13.30 2.83 -3.43
N SER A 156 -13.04 3.78 -4.35
CA SER A 156 -11.88 3.71 -5.24
C SER A 156 -10.56 3.74 -4.48
N PHE A 157 -10.45 4.55 -3.43
CA PHE A 157 -9.25 4.57 -2.57
C PHE A 157 -9.11 3.31 -1.71
N ILE A 158 -10.22 2.71 -1.27
CA ILE A 158 -10.20 1.41 -0.56
C ILE A 158 -9.67 0.32 -1.48
N ILE A 159 -10.21 0.22 -2.71
CA ILE A 159 -9.75 -0.75 -3.72
C ILE A 159 -8.27 -0.54 -4.05
N LEU A 160 -7.83 0.71 -4.19
CA LEU A 160 -6.42 1.00 -4.43
C LEU A 160 -5.53 0.52 -3.27
N ARG A 161 -5.96 0.71 -2.02
CA ARG A 161 -5.23 0.20 -0.85
C ARG A 161 -5.16 -1.33 -0.86
N ASP A 162 -6.26 -1.99 -1.15
CA ASP A 162 -6.32 -3.47 -1.22
C ASP A 162 -5.42 -4.00 -2.35
N ALA A 163 -5.26 -3.28 -3.45
CA ALA A 163 -4.33 -3.64 -4.53
C ALA A 163 -2.86 -3.68 -4.05
N HIS A 164 -2.48 -2.84 -3.09
CA HIS A 164 -1.10 -2.79 -2.57
C HIS A 164 -0.74 -3.98 -1.67
N VAL A 165 -1.70 -4.84 -1.32
CA VAL A 165 -1.42 -6.14 -0.67
C VAL A 165 -0.62 -7.07 -1.61
N ASP A 166 -0.77 -6.89 -2.93
CA ASP A 166 0.09 -7.50 -3.94
C ASP A 166 0.86 -6.44 -4.74
N PRO A 167 1.98 -5.92 -4.20
CA PRO A 167 2.74 -4.86 -4.86
C PRO A 167 3.35 -5.30 -6.19
N TYR A 168 3.42 -6.60 -6.51
CA TYR A 168 3.88 -7.02 -7.82
C TYR A 168 2.93 -6.55 -8.92
N TRP A 169 1.62 -6.66 -8.70
CA TRP A 169 0.62 -6.22 -9.67
C TRP A 169 0.58 -4.70 -9.81
N VAL A 170 0.78 -3.97 -8.71
CA VAL A 170 0.91 -2.50 -8.73
C VAL A 170 2.16 -2.07 -9.48
N LEU A 171 3.27 -2.80 -9.38
CA LEU A 171 4.53 -2.44 -10.04
C LEU A 171 4.62 -2.91 -11.50
N SER A 172 3.75 -3.82 -11.95
CA SER A 172 3.72 -4.27 -13.34
C SER A 172 2.94 -3.35 -14.27
N HIS A 173 2.21 -2.37 -13.72
CA HIS A 173 1.36 -1.45 -14.46
C HIS A 173 1.73 0.01 -14.19
N SER A 174 1.36 0.91 -15.10
CA SER A 174 1.57 2.33 -14.88
C SER A 174 0.60 2.87 -13.81
N PRO A 175 0.99 3.87 -13.00
CA PRO A 175 0.12 4.46 -11.98
C PRO A 175 -1.21 4.98 -12.53
N GLN A 176 -1.22 5.50 -13.77
CA GLN A 176 -2.42 5.94 -14.47
C GLN A 176 -3.37 4.78 -14.78
N THR A 177 -2.81 3.64 -15.21
CA THR A 177 -3.57 2.42 -15.51
C THR A 177 -4.25 1.90 -14.24
N ILE A 178 -3.51 1.86 -13.13
CA ILE A 178 -4.00 1.37 -11.84
C ILE A 178 -5.14 2.26 -11.33
N ALA A 179 -4.98 3.57 -11.38
CA ALA A 179 -6.02 4.51 -10.99
C ALA A 179 -7.31 4.33 -11.81
N ILE A 180 -7.21 4.14 -13.13
CA ILE A 180 -8.37 3.85 -13.99
C ILE A 180 -9.05 2.54 -13.58
N VAL A 181 -8.27 1.47 -13.36
CA VAL A 181 -8.82 0.16 -13.00
C VAL A 181 -9.54 0.21 -11.65
N CYS A 182 -8.93 0.82 -10.62
CA CYS A 182 -9.58 0.95 -9.30
C CYS A 182 -10.90 1.72 -9.37
N LEU A 183 -10.93 2.81 -10.16
CA LEU A 183 -12.14 3.60 -10.37
C LEU A 183 -13.21 2.84 -11.16
N ALA A 184 -12.80 2.07 -12.18
CA ALA A 184 -13.72 1.26 -12.97
C ALA A 184 -14.35 0.13 -12.14
N VAL A 185 -13.57 -0.53 -11.27
CA VAL A 185 -14.09 -1.51 -10.31
C VAL A 185 -15.05 -0.85 -9.32
N ALA A 186 -14.75 0.36 -8.82
CA ALA A 186 -15.67 1.09 -7.93
C ALA A 186 -17.01 1.42 -8.62
N LEU A 187 -16.97 1.88 -9.88
CA LEU A 187 -18.16 2.14 -10.69
C LEU A 187 -18.97 0.86 -10.94
N ARG A 188 -18.29 -0.26 -11.20
CA ARG A 188 -18.92 -1.58 -11.36
C ARG A 188 -19.63 -2.05 -10.10
N ILE A 189 -19.01 -1.88 -8.93
CA ILE A 189 -19.61 -2.19 -7.62
C ILE A 189 -20.84 -1.30 -7.36
N ALA A 190 -20.74 0.00 -7.66
CA ALA A 190 -21.83 0.95 -7.52
C ALA A 190 -22.95 0.78 -8.58
N LYS A 191 -22.75 -0.09 -9.58
CA LYS A 191 -23.64 -0.27 -10.74
C LYS A 191 -23.90 1.03 -11.51
N VAL A 192 -22.90 1.92 -11.57
CA VAL A 192 -22.97 3.20 -12.29
C VAL A 192 -22.27 3.04 -13.64
N SER A 193 -23.02 3.23 -14.73
CA SER A 193 -22.46 3.21 -16.08
C SER A 193 -22.29 4.62 -16.63
N ILE A 194 -21.06 5.00 -16.95
CA ILE A 194 -20.78 6.24 -17.66
C ILE A 194 -20.85 5.92 -19.16
N GLY A 195 -21.77 6.55 -19.88
CA GLY A 195 -22.08 6.23 -21.29
C GLY A 195 -20.92 6.48 -22.28
N VAL A 196 -19.92 7.26 -21.88
CA VAL A 196 -18.73 7.58 -22.69
C VAL A 196 -17.56 6.68 -22.31
N ARG A 197 -16.62 6.45 -23.25
CA ARG A 197 -15.30 5.84 -22.97
C ARG A 197 -14.41 6.79 -22.14
N TRP A 198 -14.83 7.08 -20.91
CA TRP A 198 -14.17 8.03 -20.02
C TRP A 198 -12.69 7.71 -19.79
N TYR A 199 -12.33 6.42 -19.74
CA TYR A 199 -10.95 5.97 -19.53
C TYR A 199 -10.00 6.36 -20.66
N SER A 200 -10.47 6.47 -21.92
CA SER A 200 -9.60 6.85 -23.04
C SER A 200 -9.24 8.33 -23.04
N ILE A 201 -9.98 9.16 -22.31
CA ILE A 201 -9.71 10.60 -22.17
C ILE A 201 -8.53 10.80 -21.23
N PHE A 202 -8.44 10.00 -20.17
CA PHE A 202 -7.35 10.06 -19.21
C PHE A 202 -6.09 9.36 -19.70
N TYR A 203 -6.22 8.25 -20.43
CA TYR A 203 -5.08 7.50 -20.92
C TYR A 203 -5.35 6.86 -22.29
N SER A 204 -4.67 7.38 -23.32
CA SER A 204 -4.89 7.02 -24.73
C SER A 204 -4.59 5.55 -25.04
N SER A 205 -3.68 4.90 -24.29
CA SER A 205 -3.36 3.48 -24.51
C SER A 205 -4.32 2.52 -23.80
N MET A 206 -5.35 3.02 -23.10
CA MET A 206 -6.33 2.18 -22.42
C MET A 206 -7.46 1.75 -23.38
N THR A 207 -7.55 0.44 -23.63
CA THR A 207 -8.65 -0.16 -24.41
C THR A 207 -9.66 -0.85 -23.51
N LYS A 208 -10.89 -1.04 -24.00
CA LYS A 208 -11.96 -1.73 -23.27
C LYS A 208 -11.59 -3.17 -22.89
N SER A 209 -10.90 -3.89 -23.77
CA SER A 209 -10.46 -5.26 -23.53
C SER A 209 -9.38 -5.32 -22.45
N LYS A 210 -8.40 -4.40 -22.50
CA LYS A 210 -7.36 -4.27 -21.48
C LYS A 210 -7.97 -3.94 -20.12
N LEU A 211 -8.91 -2.98 -20.07
CA LEU A 211 -9.58 -2.58 -18.83
C LEU A 211 -10.32 -3.76 -18.18
N ARG A 212 -11.17 -4.47 -18.95
CA ARG A 212 -11.90 -5.65 -18.45
C ARG A 212 -10.97 -6.73 -17.91
N ARG A 213 -9.91 -7.04 -18.63
CA ARG A 213 -8.90 -8.03 -18.18
C ARG A 213 -8.30 -7.63 -16.83
N LEU A 214 -7.90 -6.37 -16.68
CA LEU A 214 -7.30 -5.87 -15.44
C LEU A 214 -8.29 -5.77 -14.28
N GLU A 215 -9.57 -5.45 -14.55
CA GLU A 215 -10.63 -5.48 -13.55
C GLU A 215 -10.84 -6.89 -12.98
N ASP A 216 -10.83 -7.91 -13.83
CA ASP A 216 -11.05 -9.30 -13.43
C ASP A 216 -9.82 -9.86 -12.71
N GLU A 217 -8.62 -9.50 -13.15
CA GLU A 217 -7.37 -9.78 -12.43
C GLU A 217 -7.39 -9.17 -11.02
N LEU A 218 -7.70 -7.87 -10.90
CA LEU A 218 -7.73 -7.17 -9.62
C LEU A 218 -8.78 -7.78 -8.67
N VAL A 219 -9.98 -8.09 -9.17
CA VAL A 219 -11.02 -8.73 -8.36
C VAL A 219 -10.59 -10.12 -7.91
N THR A 220 -9.94 -10.90 -8.78
CA THR A 220 -9.41 -12.22 -8.40
C THR A 220 -8.30 -12.11 -7.35
N LEU A 221 -7.46 -11.06 -7.43
CA LEU A 221 -6.42 -10.79 -6.44
C LEU A 221 -7.00 -10.42 -5.08
N VAL A 222 -8.01 -9.54 -5.05
CA VAL A 222 -8.63 -9.05 -3.80
C VAL A 222 -9.55 -10.11 -3.17
N LEU A 223 -10.30 -10.89 -3.97
CA LEU A 223 -11.24 -11.90 -3.47
C LEU A 223 -10.59 -13.19 -2.97
N LYS A 224 -9.34 -13.51 -3.37
CA LYS A 224 -8.58 -14.66 -2.82
C LYS A 224 -8.05 -14.39 -1.39
N ARG A 225 -8.81 -13.66 -0.57
CA ARG A 225 -8.56 -13.41 0.85
C ARG A 225 -8.81 -14.67 1.67
#